data_AF-A0A7V1ZU18-F1
#
_entry.id   AF-A0A7V1ZU18-F1
#
_cell.length_a   1.000
_cell.length_b   1.000
_cell.length_c   1.000
_cell.angle_alpha   90.00
_cell.angle_beta   90.00
_cell.angle_gamma   90.00
#
_symmetry.space_group_name_H-M   'P 1'
#
loop_
_entity.id
_entity.type
_entity.pdbx_description
1 polymer ?
#
loop_
_entity_poly.entity_id
_entity_poly.type
_entity_poly.pdbx_seq_one_letter_code
_entity_poly.pdbx_strand_id
1 'polypeptide(L)'
;MTRTNVLLVGAVLVLATFVPASAFVFQMNSTQLQSLYEIDENPIADPGTDLFSVTPVDNGAEFWGSLNIGGSGWSQIQIGANYFGHPYAGHEGDGASLSDLGLGNLEGYSMFSQSFQNVSKHAWHFSLFAGIGYAHERETYYYLQNEWAMIDAGMGAKLSLDFSNAEIWSWNPVTGETSHIGWNNALNLGLDWGHVSSIGFNIAGDIPVDGEGHNFRVLATPAPEPTTLVFVGLGLLGLAFLRKKFGGSSKIN
;
A
#
# COMPACT_ATOMS: atom_id res chain seq x y z
N MET A 1 -13.08 -33.84 -34.38
CA MET A 1 -12.77 -32.49 -33.87
C MET A 1 -12.64 -31.54 -35.06
N THR A 2 -13.51 -30.53 -35.13
CA THR A 2 -13.56 -29.57 -36.24
C THR A 2 -12.42 -28.55 -36.10
N ARG A 3 -11.85 -28.12 -37.24
CA ARG A 3 -10.68 -27.20 -37.34
C ARG A 3 -10.78 -25.92 -36.49
N THR A 4 -12.00 -25.53 -36.12
CA THR A 4 -12.30 -24.39 -35.25
C THR A 4 -11.78 -24.55 -33.81
N ASN A 5 -11.72 -25.78 -33.26
CA ASN A 5 -11.24 -26.00 -31.89
C ASN A 5 -9.72 -25.88 -31.75
N VAL A 6 -8.96 -26.16 -32.82
CA VAL A 6 -7.49 -26.10 -32.80
C VAL A 6 -7.00 -24.65 -32.84
N LEU A 7 -7.70 -23.77 -33.59
CA LEU A 7 -7.39 -22.34 -33.66
C LEU A 7 -7.65 -21.62 -32.32
N LEU A 8 -8.70 -22.02 -31.59
CA LEU A 8 -9.01 -21.41 -30.29
C LEU A 8 -7.98 -21.79 -29.21
N VAL A 9 -7.56 -23.06 -29.16
CA VAL A 9 -6.53 -23.53 -28.23
C VAL A 9 -5.17 -22.90 -28.54
N GLY A 10 -4.82 -22.76 -29.82
CA GLY A 10 -3.58 -22.08 -30.24
C GLY A 10 -3.55 -20.59 -29.89
N ALA A 11 -4.67 -19.88 -30.06
CA ALA A 11 -4.75 -18.45 -29.70
C ALA A 11 -4.61 -18.23 -28.18
N VAL A 12 -5.22 -19.10 -27.35
CA VAL A 12 -5.09 -19.04 -25.89
C VAL A 12 -3.66 -19.31 -25.43
N LEU A 13 -2.95 -20.25 -26.06
CA LEU A 13 -1.54 -20.54 -25.75
C LEU A 13 -0.59 -19.42 -26.15
N VAL A 14 -0.80 -18.75 -27.28
CA VAL A 14 0.04 -17.61 -27.71
C VAL A 14 -0.22 -16.37 -26.84
N LEU A 15 -1.46 -16.13 -26.43
CA LEU A 15 -1.79 -15.05 -25.48
C LEU A 15 -1.18 -15.28 -24.09
N ALA A 16 -0.99 -16.52 -23.66
CA ALA A 16 -0.33 -16.85 -22.40
C ALA A 16 1.21 -16.65 -22.44
N THR A 17 1.85 -16.70 -23.63
CA THR A 17 3.31 -16.55 -23.76
C THR A 17 3.79 -15.10 -23.86
N PHE A 18 2.88 -14.13 -24.03
CA PHE A 18 3.19 -12.70 -24.09
C PHE A 18 2.69 -11.93 -22.87
N VAL A 19 2.51 -12.59 -21.73
CA VAL A 19 2.38 -11.86 -20.47
C VAL A 19 3.81 -11.37 -20.15
N PRO A 20 4.15 -10.07 -20.32
CA PRO A 20 5.42 -9.56 -19.81
C PRO A 20 5.47 -9.96 -18.34
N ALA A 21 6.64 -10.41 -17.84
CA ALA A 21 6.82 -10.81 -16.44
C ALA A 21 5.99 -9.89 -15.56
N SER A 22 4.84 -10.40 -15.10
CA SER A 22 3.82 -9.51 -14.54
C SER A 22 4.41 -9.02 -13.24
N ALA A 23 4.65 -7.71 -13.17
CA ALA A 23 4.99 -7.03 -11.95
C ALA A 23 3.99 -7.46 -10.87
N PHE A 24 4.39 -8.36 -9.97
CA PHE A 24 3.53 -8.74 -8.85
C PHE A 24 3.41 -7.52 -7.95
N VAL A 25 2.17 -7.15 -7.65
CA VAL A 25 1.85 -6.01 -6.81
C VAL A 25 1.43 -6.55 -5.45
N PHE A 26 2.21 -6.25 -4.43
CA PHE A 26 1.83 -6.50 -3.06
C PHE A 26 0.73 -5.53 -2.66
N GLN A 27 -0.26 -6.04 -1.92
CA GLN A 27 -1.35 -5.25 -1.39
C GLN A 27 -1.70 -5.80 -0.02
N MET A 28 -1.98 -4.90 0.93
CA MET A 28 -2.48 -5.33 2.22
C MET A 28 -3.94 -5.75 2.10
N ASN A 29 -4.28 -6.90 2.66
CA ASN A 29 -5.67 -7.32 2.82
C ASN A 29 -6.34 -6.56 3.98
N SER A 30 -7.66 -6.71 4.11
CA SER A 30 -8.42 -6.03 5.17
C SER A 30 -7.91 -6.30 6.58
N THR A 31 -7.49 -7.54 6.88
CA THR A 31 -6.98 -7.92 8.20
C THR A 31 -5.64 -7.24 8.48
N GLN A 32 -4.75 -7.19 7.50
CA GLN A 32 -3.46 -6.50 7.62
C GLN A 32 -3.62 -4.99 7.79
N LEU A 33 -4.58 -4.37 7.09
CA LEU A 33 -4.86 -2.94 7.28
C LEU A 33 -5.38 -2.64 8.69
N GLN A 34 -6.17 -3.56 9.26
CA GLN A 34 -6.69 -3.42 10.61
C GLN A 34 -5.63 -3.61 11.69
N SER A 35 -4.48 -4.22 11.37
CA SER A 35 -3.40 -4.42 12.32
C SER A 35 -2.34 -3.33 12.31
N LEU A 36 -2.43 -2.34 11.41
CA LEU A 36 -1.50 -1.22 11.37
C LEU A 36 -1.68 -0.30 12.59
N TYR A 37 -0.61 0.36 13.00
CA TYR A 37 -0.57 1.28 14.13
C TYR A 37 0.45 2.39 13.85
N GLU A 38 0.56 3.35 14.77
CA GLU A 38 1.55 4.43 14.69
C GLU A 38 2.96 3.91 14.95
N ILE A 39 3.88 4.18 14.02
CA ILE A 39 5.27 3.73 14.12
C ILE A 39 6.22 4.87 14.45
N ASP A 40 5.96 6.05 13.90
CA ASP A 40 6.84 7.21 13.99
C ASP A 40 6.06 8.51 13.78
N GLU A 41 6.60 9.60 14.30
CA GLU A 41 6.09 10.96 14.16
C GLU A 41 7.22 11.90 13.76
N ASN A 42 6.93 12.90 12.92
CA ASN A 42 7.92 13.91 12.56
C ASN A 42 7.23 15.29 12.39
N PRO A 43 7.64 16.32 13.15
CA PRO A 43 8.73 16.32 14.14
C PRO A 43 8.45 15.41 15.33
N ILE A 44 9.50 14.72 15.80
CA ILE A 44 9.45 13.90 17.01
C ILE A 44 9.23 14.86 18.19
N ALA A 45 8.20 14.62 19.00
CA ALA A 45 7.93 15.25 20.30
C ALA A 45 7.00 16.48 20.38
N ASP A 46 6.06 16.70 19.44
CA ASP A 46 4.99 17.67 19.67
C ASP A 46 3.72 17.00 20.23
N PRO A 47 3.27 17.33 21.46
CA PRO A 47 2.08 16.73 22.05
C PRO A 47 0.84 16.89 21.15
N GLY A 48 0.22 15.77 20.74
CA GLY A 48 -1.02 15.75 19.96
C GLY A 48 -0.88 15.43 18.47
N THR A 49 0.32 15.07 18.01
CA THR A 49 0.47 14.18 16.84
C THR A 49 0.30 12.76 17.33
N ASP A 50 -0.83 12.12 17.01
CA ASP A 50 -1.16 10.78 17.51
C ASP A 50 -2.18 10.09 16.58
N LEU A 51 -2.07 8.77 16.45
CA LEU A 51 -3.13 7.91 15.93
C LEU A 51 -4.10 7.53 17.05
N PHE A 52 -5.32 8.07 17.01
CA PHE A 52 -6.32 7.79 18.05
C PHE A 52 -6.98 6.43 17.91
N SER A 53 -7.26 5.98 16.68
CA SER A 53 -7.95 4.70 16.47
C SER A 53 -7.77 4.13 15.07
N VAL A 54 -7.93 2.80 14.98
CA VAL A 54 -8.05 2.04 13.74
C VAL A 54 -9.37 1.27 13.78
N THR A 55 -10.33 1.64 12.95
CA THR A 55 -11.67 1.02 12.96
C THR A 55 -11.83 0.13 11.74
N PRO A 56 -12.13 -1.18 11.91
CA PRO A 56 -12.48 -2.05 10.78
C PRO A 56 -13.65 -1.48 9.97
N VAL A 57 -13.52 -1.51 8.65
CA VAL A 57 -14.61 -1.17 7.71
C VAL A 57 -14.74 -2.27 6.66
N ASP A 58 -15.83 -2.25 5.89
CA ASP A 58 -16.02 -3.19 4.78
C ASP A 58 -14.82 -3.11 3.82
N ASN A 59 -14.07 -4.22 3.72
CA ASN A 59 -12.89 -4.36 2.86
C ASN A 59 -11.75 -3.37 3.19
N GLY A 60 -11.51 -3.04 4.46
CA GLY A 60 -10.39 -2.18 4.83
C GLY A 60 -10.33 -1.79 6.31
N ALA A 61 -9.72 -0.62 6.55
CA ALA A 61 -9.67 0.03 7.85
C ALA A 61 -9.83 1.55 7.71
N GLU A 62 -10.43 2.17 8.71
CA GLU A 62 -10.45 3.61 8.92
C GLU A 62 -9.42 4.01 9.96
N PHE A 63 -8.59 5.00 9.64
CA PHE A 63 -7.59 5.57 10.52
C PHE A 63 -8.05 6.96 10.94
N TRP A 64 -8.08 7.22 12.25
CA TRP A 64 -8.40 8.53 12.80
C TRP A 64 -7.31 8.95 13.77
N GLY A 65 -6.78 10.15 13.56
CA GLY A 65 -5.73 10.73 14.39
C GLY A 65 -5.65 12.24 14.23
N SER A 66 -4.58 12.81 14.74
CA SER A 66 -4.27 14.24 14.69
C SER A 66 -2.81 14.44 14.33
N LEU A 67 -2.54 15.53 13.61
CA LEU A 67 -1.20 16.10 13.48
C LEU A 67 -1.20 17.43 14.22
N ASN A 68 -0.28 17.60 15.16
CA ASN A 68 -0.08 18.82 15.89
C ASN A 68 1.40 19.18 15.90
N ILE A 69 1.69 20.41 15.52
CA ILE A 69 2.99 21.01 15.74
C ILE A 69 2.76 22.30 16.50
N GLY A 70 3.62 22.63 17.47
CA GLY A 70 3.44 23.79 18.35
C GLY A 70 3.50 25.17 17.65
N GLY A 71 3.36 25.23 16.32
CA GLY A 71 3.41 26.37 15.44
C GLY A 71 2.88 26.02 14.05
N SER A 72 3.47 26.58 12.99
CA SER A 72 3.17 26.19 11.60
C SER A 72 4.34 25.51 10.91
N GLY A 73 4.05 24.61 9.97
CA GLY A 73 5.07 23.83 9.27
C GLY A 73 4.56 22.45 8.85
N TRP A 74 5.48 21.65 8.34
CA TRP A 74 5.21 20.27 7.94
C TRP A 74 5.16 19.37 9.18
N SER A 75 4.11 18.56 9.26
CA SER A 75 3.98 17.47 10.23
C SER A 75 3.59 16.20 9.50
N GLN A 76 4.03 15.06 10.01
CA GLN A 76 3.60 13.76 9.54
C GLN A 76 3.51 12.73 10.66
N ILE A 77 2.69 11.72 10.41
CA ILE A 77 2.62 10.48 11.17
C ILE A 77 2.85 9.31 10.22
N GLN A 78 3.62 8.34 10.67
CA GLN A 78 3.82 7.09 9.97
C GLN A 78 2.91 6.02 10.56
N ILE A 79 2.06 5.44 9.73
CA ILE A 79 1.12 4.39 10.11
C ILE A 79 1.47 3.13 9.33
N GLY A 80 1.75 2.05 10.04
CA GLY A 80 2.07 0.80 9.38
C GLY A 80 2.22 -0.35 10.34
N ALA A 81 2.77 -1.41 9.79
CA ALA A 81 3.36 -2.46 10.57
C ALA A 81 4.84 -2.20 10.76
N ASN A 82 5.33 -2.43 11.97
CA ASN A 82 6.75 -2.49 12.30
C ASN A 82 7.00 -3.76 13.12
N TYR A 83 8.15 -4.38 12.90
CA TYR A 83 8.60 -5.58 13.59
C TYR A 83 8.50 -5.48 15.12
N PHE A 84 8.55 -4.26 15.67
CA PHE A 84 8.58 -4.01 17.11
C PHE A 84 7.26 -3.65 17.77
N GLY A 85 6.21 -3.36 17.02
CA GLY A 85 4.96 -2.90 17.64
C GLY A 85 3.85 -3.93 17.62
N HIS A 86 2.78 -3.55 18.31
CA HIS A 86 1.67 -4.43 18.62
C HIS A 86 0.54 -4.21 17.61
N PRO A 87 -0.11 -5.27 17.11
CA PRO A 87 -1.27 -5.10 16.26
C PRO A 87 -2.35 -4.33 17.03
N TYR A 88 -3.22 -3.62 16.33
CA TYR A 88 -4.37 -2.97 16.95
C TYR A 88 -5.18 -3.99 17.80
N ALA A 89 -5.44 -3.64 19.06
CA ALA A 89 -5.99 -4.50 20.12
C ALA A 89 -5.07 -5.60 20.71
N GLY A 90 -3.79 -5.63 20.32
CA GLY A 90 -2.75 -6.42 20.98
C GLY A 90 -2.39 -5.87 22.36
N HIS A 91 -1.83 -6.72 23.21
CA HIS A 91 -1.34 -6.38 24.54
C HIS A 91 0.17 -6.11 24.50
N GLU A 92 0.69 -5.37 25.48
CA GLU A 92 2.15 -5.22 25.65
C GLU A 92 2.79 -6.60 25.80
N GLY A 93 3.73 -6.94 24.91
CA GLY A 93 4.36 -8.26 24.82
C GLY A 93 3.71 -9.23 23.82
N ASP A 94 2.58 -8.88 23.21
CA ASP A 94 2.08 -9.59 22.02
C ASP A 94 3.02 -9.26 20.87
N GLY A 95 4.03 -10.11 20.67
CA GLY A 95 4.86 -10.08 19.47
C GLY A 95 3.95 -10.37 18.29
N ALA A 96 3.76 -9.39 17.44
CA ALA A 96 2.96 -9.60 16.26
C ALA A 96 3.68 -10.61 15.36
N SER A 97 2.98 -11.63 14.85
CA SER A 97 3.61 -12.49 13.85
C SER A 97 3.81 -11.69 12.57
N LEU A 98 4.90 -11.94 11.86
CA LEU A 98 5.17 -11.35 10.54
C LEU A 98 3.89 -11.43 9.66
N SER A 99 3.27 -12.61 9.59
CA SER A 99 2.02 -12.83 8.84
C SER A 99 0.85 -11.96 9.27
N ASP A 100 0.69 -11.69 10.57
CA ASP A 100 -0.47 -10.96 11.12
C ASP A 100 -0.34 -9.44 10.90
N LEU A 101 0.89 -8.93 10.85
CA LEU A 101 1.17 -7.52 10.53
C LEU A 101 1.23 -7.23 9.03
N GLY A 102 1.17 -8.27 8.19
CA GLY A 102 1.55 -8.12 6.79
C GLY A 102 3.02 -7.74 6.59
N LEU A 103 3.84 -7.91 7.63
CA LEU A 103 5.29 -7.90 7.52
C LEU A 103 5.70 -9.24 6.95
N GLY A 104 6.38 -9.22 5.82
CA GLY A 104 6.79 -10.48 5.24
C GLY A 104 7.31 -10.32 3.86
N ASN A 105 7.77 -11.47 3.38
CA ASN A 105 8.52 -11.62 2.17
C ASN A 105 7.90 -10.88 0.98
N LEU A 106 8.60 -9.83 0.52
CA LEU A 106 8.32 -9.10 -0.70
C LEU A 106 9.09 -9.67 -1.91
N GLU A 107 9.76 -10.81 -1.78
CA GLU A 107 10.37 -11.52 -2.91
C GLU A 107 9.34 -11.78 -4.02
N GLY A 108 9.75 -11.47 -5.24
CA GLY A 108 8.90 -11.61 -6.42
C GLY A 108 7.94 -10.44 -6.65
N TYR A 109 7.68 -9.60 -5.64
CA TYR A 109 6.95 -8.36 -5.83
C TYR A 109 7.86 -7.26 -6.38
N SER A 110 7.27 -6.38 -7.16
CA SER A 110 7.96 -5.22 -7.78
C SER A 110 7.32 -3.90 -7.38
N MET A 111 6.19 -3.96 -6.67
CA MET A 111 5.43 -2.81 -6.26
C MET A 111 4.62 -3.14 -5.01
N PHE A 112 4.42 -2.16 -4.14
CA PHE A 112 3.39 -2.16 -3.11
C PHE A 112 2.32 -1.13 -3.48
N SER A 113 1.03 -1.48 -3.39
CA SER A 113 -0.06 -0.56 -3.71
C SER A 113 -1.22 -0.65 -2.73
N GLN A 114 -1.83 0.51 -2.50
CA GLN A 114 -2.93 0.69 -1.55
C GLN A 114 -3.88 1.77 -2.06
N SER A 115 -5.18 1.63 -1.81
CA SER A 115 -6.16 2.69 -2.10
C SER A 115 -6.55 3.42 -0.83
N PHE A 116 -6.70 4.73 -0.94
CA PHE A 116 -7.07 5.63 0.15
C PHE A 116 -8.29 6.46 -0.25
N GLN A 117 -9.12 6.78 0.73
CA GLN A 117 -10.13 7.82 0.65
C GLN A 117 -9.94 8.77 1.82
N ASN A 118 -9.71 10.05 1.51
CA ASN A 118 -9.61 11.09 2.52
C ASN A 118 -11.03 11.51 2.94
N VAL A 119 -11.46 11.08 4.13
CA VAL A 119 -12.77 11.45 4.69
C VAL A 119 -12.65 12.58 5.73
N SER A 120 -11.48 13.23 5.78
CA SER A 120 -11.22 14.42 6.59
C SER A 120 -11.87 15.67 6.00
N LYS A 121 -11.82 16.77 6.75
CA LYS A 121 -12.24 18.09 6.27
C LYS A 121 -11.21 18.80 5.37
N HIS A 122 -9.93 18.42 5.49
CA HIS A 122 -8.81 19.06 4.80
C HIS A 122 -8.13 18.07 3.86
N ALA A 123 -7.42 18.61 2.85
CA ALA A 123 -6.52 17.83 2.03
C ALA A 123 -5.32 17.36 2.89
N TRP A 124 -4.82 16.17 2.58
CA TRP A 124 -3.67 15.59 3.25
C TRP A 124 -2.71 15.00 2.21
N HIS A 125 -1.42 14.97 2.54
CA HIS A 125 -0.38 14.31 1.77
C HIS A 125 -0.23 12.86 2.24
N PHE A 126 -0.03 11.97 1.28
CA PHE A 126 0.09 10.54 1.51
C PHE A 126 1.30 9.99 0.76
N SER A 127 2.03 9.09 1.40
CA SER A 127 3.03 8.25 0.74
C SER A 127 2.95 6.84 1.29
N LEU A 128 3.31 5.85 0.48
CA LEU A 128 3.57 4.47 0.88
C LEU A 128 5.04 4.31 1.21
N PHE A 129 5.33 3.47 2.20
CA PHE A 129 6.69 3.13 2.55
C PHE A 129 6.87 1.63 2.81
N ALA A 130 8.13 1.18 2.69
CA ALA A 130 8.59 -0.13 3.14
C ALA A 130 9.99 0.00 3.74
N GLY A 131 10.24 -0.71 4.82
CA GLY A 131 11.53 -0.85 5.47
C GLY A 131 12.09 -2.25 5.29
N ILE A 132 13.32 -2.36 4.78
CA ILE A 132 14.01 -3.63 4.54
C ILE A 132 15.25 -3.73 5.43
N GLY A 133 15.46 -4.89 6.05
CA GLY A 133 16.55 -5.16 6.99
C GLY A 133 16.15 -4.91 8.45
N TYR A 134 16.77 -5.66 9.37
CA TYR A 134 16.49 -5.58 10.80
C TYR A 134 17.59 -4.84 11.55
N ALA A 135 17.32 -3.59 11.95
CA ALA A 135 18.31 -2.76 12.66
C ALA A 135 18.85 -3.42 13.95
N HIS A 136 18.03 -4.20 14.65
CA HIS A 136 18.43 -4.90 15.88
C HIS A 136 19.36 -6.10 15.64
N GLU A 137 19.33 -6.68 14.44
CA GLU A 137 20.26 -7.74 14.02
C GLU A 137 21.57 -7.17 13.45
N ARG A 138 21.78 -5.85 13.60
CA ARG A 138 22.93 -5.10 13.09
C ARG A 138 23.00 -5.08 11.56
N GLU A 139 21.85 -5.32 10.91
CA GLU A 139 21.68 -5.17 9.46
C GLU A 139 21.43 -3.70 9.11
N THR A 140 21.86 -3.28 7.93
CA THR A 140 21.52 -1.94 7.43
C THR A 140 20.02 -1.90 7.13
N TYR A 141 19.34 -0.91 7.72
CA TYR A 141 17.94 -0.64 7.43
C TYR A 141 17.84 0.24 6.19
N TYR A 142 16.97 -0.14 5.25
CA TYR A 142 16.63 0.66 4.07
C TYR A 142 15.18 1.08 4.16
N TYR A 143 14.94 2.39 4.18
CA TYR A 143 13.61 2.98 4.08
C TYR A 143 13.36 3.36 2.62
N LEU A 144 12.27 2.83 2.06
CA LEU A 144 11.83 3.09 0.70
C LEU A 144 10.50 3.84 0.78
N GLN A 145 10.33 4.91 0.01
CA GLN A 145 9.03 5.57 -0.14
C GLN A 145 8.72 5.96 -1.58
N ASN A 146 7.44 6.19 -1.87
CA ASN A 146 7.01 6.75 -3.15
C ASN A 146 6.84 8.27 -3.05
N GLU A 147 6.51 8.91 -4.17
CA GLU A 147 6.22 10.35 -4.17
C GLU A 147 4.98 10.66 -3.33
N TRP A 148 5.03 11.78 -2.62
CA TRP A 148 3.89 12.28 -1.86
C TRP A 148 2.76 12.71 -2.80
N ALA A 149 1.56 12.21 -2.54
CA ALA A 149 0.35 12.57 -3.25
C ALA A 149 -0.60 13.32 -2.33
N MET A 150 -1.07 14.49 -2.77
CA MET A 150 -2.14 15.21 -2.10
C MET A 150 -3.49 14.59 -2.47
N ILE A 151 -4.31 14.25 -1.48
CA ILE A 151 -5.69 13.78 -1.67
C ILE A 151 -6.63 14.77 -1.01
N ASP A 152 -7.45 15.45 -1.82
CA ASP A 152 -8.44 16.42 -1.33
C ASP A 152 -9.53 15.75 -0.46
N ALA A 153 -10.18 16.56 0.37
CA ALA A 153 -11.29 16.12 1.20
C ALA A 153 -12.41 15.48 0.37
N GLY A 154 -12.85 14.28 0.76
CA GLY A 154 -13.87 13.48 0.07
C GLY A 154 -13.37 12.70 -1.15
N MET A 155 -12.12 12.92 -1.59
CA MET A 155 -11.53 12.25 -2.74
C MET A 155 -10.81 10.96 -2.33
N GLY A 156 -10.57 10.10 -3.32
CA GLY A 156 -9.76 8.90 -3.14
C GLY A 156 -8.71 8.76 -4.23
N ALA A 157 -7.63 8.08 -3.89
CA ALA A 157 -6.52 7.79 -4.81
C ALA A 157 -5.95 6.41 -4.54
N LYS A 158 -5.38 5.81 -5.58
CA LYS A 158 -4.53 4.63 -5.49
C LYS A 158 -3.08 5.09 -5.50
N LEU A 159 -2.32 4.70 -4.49
CA LEU A 159 -0.88 4.95 -4.43
C LEU A 159 -0.11 3.66 -4.73
N SER A 160 1.10 3.85 -5.22
CA SER A 160 2.00 2.77 -5.61
C SER A 160 3.43 3.16 -5.25
N LEU A 161 4.08 2.31 -4.47
CA LEU A 161 5.52 2.28 -4.27
C LEU A 161 6.12 1.30 -5.27
N ASP A 162 6.71 1.84 -6.34
CA ASP A 162 7.42 1.06 -7.36
C ASP A 162 8.86 0.81 -6.88
N PHE A 163 9.21 -0.45 -6.60
CA PHE A 163 10.53 -0.80 -6.09
C PHE A 163 11.64 -0.58 -7.13
N SER A 164 11.30 -0.38 -8.42
CA SER A 164 12.25 0.00 -9.46
C SER A 164 12.52 1.51 -9.54
N ASN A 165 11.72 2.33 -8.83
CA ASN A 165 11.87 3.77 -8.73
C ASN A 165 11.29 4.28 -7.40
N ALA A 166 11.99 4.00 -6.31
CA ALA A 166 11.65 4.47 -4.97
C ALA A 166 12.69 5.48 -4.48
N GLU A 167 12.28 6.41 -3.61
CA GLU A 167 13.23 7.23 -2.86
C GLU A 167 13.76 6.38 -1.70
N ILE A 168 15.09 6.32 -1.57
CA ILE A 168 15.74 5.39 -0.64
C ILE A 168 16.64 6.14 0.33
N TRP A 169 16.51 5.79 1.60
CA TRP A 169 17.44 6.14 2.67
C TRP A 169 17.94 4.86 3.31
N SER A 170 19.15 4.91 3.84
CA SER A 170 19.70 3.84 4.64
C SER A 170 20.15 4.34 6.00
N TRP A 171 20.09 3.45 6.97
CA TRP A 171 20.63 3.65 8.30
C TRP A 171 21.43 2.41 8.73
N ASN A 172 22.68 2.62 9.10
CA ASN A 172 23.54 1.57 9.63
C ASN A 172 23.49 1.62 11.17
N PRO A 173 22.88 0.62 11.85
CA PRO A 173 22.78 0.62 13.30
C PRO A 173 24.13 0.41 14.02
N VAL A 174 25.15 -0.09 13.32
CA VAL A 174 26.49 -0.30 13.89
C VAL A 174 27.30 1.00 13.94
N THR A 175 27.24 1.80 12.88
CA THR A 175 27.98 3.08 12.79
C THR A 175 27.13 4.27 13.20
N GLY A 176 25.80 4.13 13.21
CA GLY A 176 24.84 5.23 13.39
C GLY A 176 24.69 6.12 12.16
N GLU A 177 25.35 5.79 11.05
CA GLU A 177 25.34 6.61 9.84
C GLU A 177 24.00 6.49 9.11
N THR A 178 23.46 7.64 8.71
CA THR A 178 22.33 7.73 7.79
C THR A 178 22.80 8.20 6.42
N SER A 179 22.18 7.71 5.35
CA SER A 179 22.52 8.10 3.99
C SER A 179 21.27 8.24 3.14
N HIS A 180 21.17 9.33 2.38
CA HIS A 180 20.14 9.51 1.38
C HIS A 180 20.69 9.02 0.03
N ILE A 181 20.16 7.90 -0.47
CA ILE A 181 20.54 7.29 -1.75
C ILE A 181 19.79 7.96 -2.91
N GLY A 182 18.60 8.49 -2.65
CA GLY A 182 17.73 9.15 -3.63
C GLY A 182 16.85 8.18 -4.40
N TRP A 183 16.26 8.67 -5.49
CA TRP A 183 15.42 7.88 -6.39
C TRP A 183 16.25 6.83 -7.13
N ASN A 184 15.99 5.55 -6.85
CA ASN A 184 16.77 4.45 -7.40
C ASN A 184 15.94 3.16 -7.55
N ASN A 185 16.52 2.20 -8.26
CA ASN A 185 15.97 0.85 -8.40
C ASN A 185 16.43 -0.04 -7.24
N ALA A 186 15.59 -0.15 -6.21
CA ALA A 186 15.86 -0.96 -5.03
C ALA A 186 16.03 -2.46 -5.36
N LEU A 187 15.37 -2.95 -6.42
CA LEU A 187 15.48 -4.36 -6.85
C LEU A 187 16.91 -4.72 -7.27
N ASN A 188 17.73 -3.73 -7.62
CA ASN A 188 19.13 -3.90 -8.03
C ASN A 188 20.15 -3.64 -6.91
N LEU A 189 19.71 -3.27 -5.70
CA LEU A 189 20.60 -2.95 -4.58
C LEU A 189 21.02 -4.18 -3.75
N GLY A 190 20.52 -5.38 -4.10
CA GLY A 190 20.80 -6.60 -3.35
C GLY A 190 20.17 -6.62 -1.96
N LEU A 191 19.03 -5.94 -1.79
CA LEU A 191 18.26 -5.97 -0.54
C LEU A 191 17.68 -7.36 -0.31
N ASP A 192 17.60 -7.78 0.96
CA ASP A 192 16.90 -9.01 1.34
C ASP A 192 15.39 -8.74 1.45
N TRP A 193 14.68 -8.97 0.34
CA TRP A 193 13.23 -8.77 0.27
C TRP A 193 12.44 -9.75 1.15
N GLY A 194 13.07 -10.80 1.69
CA GLY A 194 12.51 -11.64 2.74
C GLY A 194 12.47 -10.97 4.11
N HIS A 195 13.28 -9.92 4.32
CA HIS A 195 13.51 -9.25 5.60
C HIS A 195 12.80 -7.88 5.64
N VAL A 196 11.47 -7.90 5.55
CA VAL A 196 10.66 -6.67 5.62
C VAL A 196 10.36 -6.34 7.08
N SER A 197 11.00 -5.29 7.58
CA SER A 197 10.90 -4.86 8.98
C SER A 197 9.80 -3.84 9.24
N SER A 198 9.36 -3.11 8.20
CA SER A 198 8.21 -2.22 8.30
C SER A 198 7.54 -2.02 6.95
N ILE A 199 6.23 -1.75 6.93
CA ILE A 199 5.49 -1.42 5.71
C ILE A 199 4.18 -0.73 6.06
N GLY A 200 3.80 0.27 5.28
CA GLY A 200 2.60 1.06 5.57
C GLY A 200 2.52 2.33 4.74
N PHE A 201 1.99 3.38 5.34
CA PHE A 201 1.84 4.68 4.73
C PHE A 201 2.12 5.82 5.70
N ASN A 202 2.51 6.97 5.16
CA ASN A 202 2.62 8.21 5.90
C ASN A 202 1.41 9.09 5.58
N ILE A 203 0.94 9.83 6.58
CA ILE A 203 0.00 10.95 6.41
C ILE A 203 0.70 12.20 6.88
N ALA A 204 0.65 13.25 6.07
CA ALA A 204 1.32 14.51 6.37
C ALA A 204 0.52 15.72 5.90
N GLY A 205 0.82 16.88 6.45
CA GLY A 205 0.27 18.14 5.97
C GLY A 205 1.05 19.35 6.47
N ASP A 206 0.88 20.45 5.74
CA ASP A 206 1.29 21.77 6.20
C ASP A 206 0.27 22.26 7.22
N ILE A 207 0.65 22.23 8.49
CA ILE A 207 -0.16 22.64 9.62
C ILE A 207 -0.08 24.16 9.77
N PRO A 208 -1.21 24.89 9.72
CA PRO A 208 -1.24 26.34 9.97
C PRO A 208 -1.10 26.67 11.48
N VAL A 209 -0.86 27.95 11.80
CA VAL A 209 -0.58 28.42 13.19
C VAL A 209 -1.84 28.44 14.08
N ASP A 210 -3.03 28.33 13.49
CA ASP A 210 -4.27 28.37 14.25
C ASP A 210 -4.41 27.08 15.07
N GLY A 211 -4.43 27.22 16.40
CA GLY A 211 -4.43 26.12 17.37
C GLY A 211 -5.68 25.25 17.40
N GLU A 212 -6.30 24.99 16.24
CA GLU A 212 -7.25 23.90 16.06
C GLU A 212 -6.47 22.59 15.85
N GLY A 213 -6.89 21.50 16.51
CA GLY A 213 -6.29 20.19 16.25
C GLY A 213 -6.58 19.74 14.82
N HIS A 214 -5.55 19.45 14.04
CA HIS A 214 -5.68 19.05 12.64
C HIS A 214 -5.89 17.54 12.54
N ASN A 215 -7.16 17.16 12.69
CA ASN A 215 -7.56 15.77 12.66
C ASN A 215 -7.61 15.24 11.22
N PHE A 216 -6.99 14.08 10.99
CA PHE A 216 -7.16 13.30 9.77
C PHE A 216 -8.08 12.12 10.02
N ARG A 217 -8.85 11.77 9.00
CA ARG A 217 -9.67 10.56 8.95
C ARG A 217 -9.60 9.98 7.54
N VAL A 218 -9.13 8.75 7.44
CA VAL A 218 -8.76 8.14 6.15
C VAL A 218 -9.25 6.70 6.11
N LEU A 219 -9.88 6.31 5.00
CA LEU A 219 -10.19 4.92 4.72
C LEU A 219 -9.08 4.34 3.85
N ALA A 220 -8.50 3.21 4.25
CA ALA A 220 -7.59 2.44 3.41
C ALA A 220 -8.25 1.11 3.04
N THR A 221 -8.21 0.76 1.75
CA THR A 221 -8.76 -0.49 1.22
C THR A 221 -7.77 -1.15 0.25
N PRO A 222 -7.71 -2.49 0.16
CA PRO A 222 -6.86 -3.17 -0.81
C PRO A 222 -7.04 -2.58 -2.22
N ALA A 223 -5.93 -2.33 -2.92
CA ALA A 223 -6.02 -1.77 -4.26
C ALA A 223 -6.67 -2.79 -5.22
N PRO A 224 -7.54 -2.40 -6.16
CA PRO A 224 -8.04 -3.36 -7.15
C PRO A 224 -6.88 -3.98 -7.94
N GLU A 225 -6.80 -5.31 -7.99
CA GLU A 225 -5.83 -6.01 -8.84
C GLU A 225 -6.12 -5.72 -10.32
N PRO A 226 -5.09 -5.39 -11.14
CA PRO A 226 -5.27 -5.16 -12.57
C PRO A 226 -5.89 -6.35 -13.31
N THR A 227 -5.56 -7.57 -12.88
CA THR A 227 -6.06 -8.84 -13.42
C THR A 227 -7.56 -9.00 -13.24
N THR A 228 -8.11 -8.61 -12.08
CA THR A 228 -9.55 -8.68 -11.82
C THR A 228 -10.34 -7.82 -12.80
N LEU A 229 -9.84 -6.64 -13.15
CA LEU A 229 -10.46 -5.76 -14.16
C LEU A 229 -10.45 -6.40 -15.55
N VAL A 230 -9.35 -7.06 -15.93
CA VAL A 230 -9.24 -7.77 -17.21
C VAL A 230 -10.23 -8.93 -17.27
N PHE A 231 -10.33 -9.75 -16.23
CA PHE A 231 -11.26 -10.88 -16.22
C PHE A 231 -12.73 -10.46 -16.20
N VAL A 232 -13.08 -9.38 -15.48
CA VAL A 232 -14.44 -8.81 -15.55
C VAL A 232 -14.72 -8.31 -16.97
N GLY A 233 -13.79 -7.58 -17.59
CA GLY A 233 -13.92 -7.11 -18.97
C GLY A 233 -14.11 -8.25 -19.96
N LEU A 234 -13.29 -9.30 -19.87
CA LEU A 234 -13.40 -10.49 -20.71
C LEU A 234 -14.69 -11.27 -20.45
N GLY A 235 -15.13 -11.37 -19.20
CA GLY A 235 -16.40 -11.99 -18.82
C GLY A 235 -17.60 -11.28 -19.44
N LEU A 236 -17.63 -9.94 -19.40
CA LEU A 236 -18.67 -9.13 -20.02
C LEU A 236 -18.68 -9.27 -21.55
N LEU A 237 -17.50 -9.30 -22.19
CA LEU A 237 -17.39 -9.57 -23.63
C LEU A 237 -17.91 -10.97 -23.99
N GLY A 238 -17.56 -11.98 -23.19
CA GLY A 238 -18.06 -13.35 -23.36
C GLY A 238 -19.59 -13.43 -23.29
N LEU A 239 -20.19 -12.77 -22.31
CA LEU A 239 -21.65 -12.69 -22.16
C LEU A 239 -22.33 -11.97 -23.33
N ALA A 240 -21.73 -10.89 -23.83
CA ALA A 240 -22.25 -10.17 -25.01
C ALA A 240 -22.23 -11.05 -26.28
N PHE A 241 -21.18 -11.85 -26.47
CA PHE A 241 -21.10 -12.82 -27.57
C PHE A 241 -22.15 -13.94 -27.45
N LEU A 242 -22.36 -14.46 -26.25
CA LEU A 242 -23.40 -15.47 -26.00
C LEU A 242 -24.80 -14.91 -26.29
N ARG A 243 -25.09 -13.67 -25.86
CA ARG A 243 -26.37 -13.00 -26.15
C ARG A 243 -26.61 -12.84 -27.65
N LYS A 244 -25.59 -12.47 -28.44
CA LYS A 244 -25.71 -12.38 -29.91
C LYS A 244 -25.97 -13.74 -30.56
N LYS A 245 -25.35 -14.80 -30.06
CA LYS A 245 -25.48 -16.16 -30.62
C LYS A 245 -26.83 -16.81 -30.29
N PHE A 246 -27.35 -16.58 -29.08
CA PHE A 246 -28.55 -17.27 -28.58
C PHE A 246 -29.81 -16.39 -28.53
N GLY A 247 -29.68 -15.07 -28.57
CA GLY A 247 -30.82 -14.13 -28.54
C GLY A 247 -31.45 -13.82 -29.91
N GLY A 248 -30.94 -14.38 -31.00
CA GLY A 248 -31.33 -14.03 -32.38
C GLY A 248 -32.52 -14.79 -32.98
N SER A 249 -33.20 -15.68 -32.24
CA SER A 249 -34.26 -16.51 -32.82
C SER A 249 -35.51 -16.58 -31.96
N SER A 250 -36.29 -15.50 -31.99
CA SER A 250 -37.71 -15.55 -31.64
C SER A 250 -38.50 -14.92 -32.79
N LYS A 251 -38.77 -15.71 -33.84
CA LYS A 251 -39.90 -15.44 -34.72
C LYS A 251 -41.08 -16.18 -34.12
N ILE A 252 -41.86 -15.48 -33.30
CA ILE A 252 -43.19 -15.93 -32.88
C ILE A 252 -44.09 -15.64 -34.08
N ASN A 253 -44.62 -16.71 -34.68
CA ASN A 253 -45.74 -16.64 -35.63
C ASN A 253 -47.05 -16.48 -34.88
#